data_AF-A0A357CJS5-F1
#
_entry.id   AF-A0A357CJS5-F1
#
_cell.length_a   1.000
_cell.length_b   1.000
_cell.length_c   1.000
_cell.angle_alpha   90.00
_cell.angle_beta   90.00
_cell.angle_gamma   90.00
#
_symmetry.space_group_name_H-M   'P 1'
#
loop_
_entity.id
_entity.type
_entity.pdbx_description
1 polymer ?
#
loop_
_entity_poly.entity_id
_entity_poly.type
_entity_poly.pdbx_seq_one_letter_code
_entity_poly.pdbx_strand_id
1 'polypeptide(L)' 'MTKTVLIVEDNELNMKLFHDLLDAHGYKTLQTRNGMEALALAREHRPDLILMDI' A
#
# COMPACT_ATOMS: atom_id res chain seq x y z
N MET A 1 0.35 -6.04 -17.28
CA MET A 1 -0.16 -4.97 -16.40
C MET A 1 0.45 -5.19 -15.03
N THR A 2 1.23 -4.23 -14.53
CA THR A 2 1.79 -4.31 -13.17
C THR A 2 0.67 -4.07 -12.16
N LYS A 3 0.52 -4.97 -11.19
CA LYS A 3 -0.51 -4.88 -10.15
C LYS A 3 -0.08 -3.88 -9.08
N THR A 4 -1.04 -3.12 -8.53
CA THR A 4 -0.78 -2.07 -7.52
C THR A 4 -1.40 -2.45 -6.18
N VAL A 5 -0.63 -2.33 -5.10
CA VAL A 5 -1.05 -2.59 -3.72
C VAL A 5 -1.04 -1.31 -2.91
N LEU A 6 -2.13 -0.97 -2.21
CA LEU A 6 -2.17 0.12 -1.24
C LEU A 6 -1.83 -0.41 0.15
N ILE A 7 -0.77 0.10 0.76
CA ILE A 7 -0.30 -0.24 2.11
C ILE A 7 -0.74 0.86 3.07
N VAL A 8 -1.43 0.48 4.14
CA VAL A 8 -1.89 1.36 5.22
C VAL A 8 -1.23 0.88 6.52
N GLU A 9 -0.22 1.62 6.97
CA GLU A 9 0.69 1.19 8.04
C GLU A 9 1.27 2.44 8.73
N ASP A 10 1.22 2.49 10.06
CA ASP A 10 1.68 3.65 10.84
C ASP A 10 3.15 3.53 11.29
N ASN A 11 3.69 2.31 11.29
CA ASN A 11 5.06 1.98 11.61
C ASN A 11 5.95 2.04 10.36
N GLU A 12 6.94 2.94 10.37
CA GLU A 12 7.83 3.17 9.22
C GLU A 12 8.70 1.95 8.86
N LEU A 13 9.07 1.11 9.83
CA LEU A 13 9.85 -0.09 9.57
C LEU A 13 9.01 -1.14 8.85
N ASN A 14 7.77 -1.36 9.29
CA ASN A 14 6.85 -2.27 8.63
C ASN A 14 6.48 -1.78 7.23
N MET A 15 6.22 -0.47 7.08
CA MET A 15 5.92 0.15 5.78
C MET A 15 7.03 -0.15 4.77
N LYS A 16 8.28 0.06 5.18
CA LYS A 16 9.44 -0.21 4.34
C LYS A 16 9.58 -1.70 4.02
N LEU A 17 9.39 -2.58 5.02
CA LEU A 17 9.41 -4.03 4.81
C LEU A 17 8.38 -4.47 3.77
N PHE A 18 7.14 -4.01 3.88
CA PHE A 18 6.08 -4.37 2.93
C PHE A 18 6.35 -3.80 1.53
N HIS A 19 6.81 -2.55 1.44
CA HIS A 19 7.24 -1.96 0.18
C HIS A 19 8.31 -2.81 -0.51
N ASP A 20 9.41 -3.10 0.19
CA ASP A 20 10.56 -3.81 -0.37
C ASP A 20 10.18 -5.25 -0.79
N LEU A 21 9.34 -5.92 0.01
CA LEU A 21 8.82 -7.24 -0.35
C LEU A 21 7.95 -7.19 -1.61
N LEU A 22 7.01 -6.24 -1.70
CA LEU A 22 6.10 -6.14 -2.83
C LEU A 22 6.82 -5.71 -4.12
N ASP A 23 7.75 -4.76 -4.02
CA ASP A 23 8.58 -4.32 -5.14
C ASP A 23 9.46 -5.45 -5.67
N ALA A 24 10.08 -6.25 -4.79
CA ALA A 24 10.85 -7.43 -5.17
C ALA A 24 10.03 -8.49 -5.93
N HIS A 25 8.70 -8.53 -5.73
CA HIS A 25 7.79 -9.40 -6.47
C HIS A 25 7.16 -8.72 -7.70
N GLY A 26 7.59 -7.50 -8.04
CA GLY A 26 7.14 -6.76 -9.21
C GLY A 26 5.79 -6.07 -9.05
N TYR A 27 5.34 -5.83 -7.81
CA TYR A 27 4.15 -5.02 -7.53
C TYR A 27 4.50 -3.55 -7.37
N LYS A 28 3.62 -2.67 -7.84
CA LYS A 28 3.67 -1.25 -7.45
C LYS A 28 3.02 -1.08 -6.10
N THR A 29 3.47 -0.10 -5.33
CA THR A 29 2.88 0.20 -4.03
C THR A 29 2.43 1.65 -3.96
N LEU A 30 1.31 1.87 -3.28
CA LEU A 30 0.85 3.14 -2.76
C LEU A 30 0.92 3.05 -1.24
N GLN A 31 1.28 4.13 -0.57
CA GLN A 31 1.54 4.11 0.87
C GLN A 31 0.76 5.22 1.54
N THR A 32 0.19 4.93 2.70
CA THR A 32 -0.38 5.92 3.60
C THR A 32 -0.28 5.42 5.03
N ARG A 33 -0.26 6.36 5.99
CA ARG A 33 -0.28 6.06 7.43
C ARG A 33 -1.67 6.26 8.05
N ASN A 34 -2.68 6.58 7.23
CA ASN A 34 -3.99 7.01 7.70
C ASN A 34 -5.12 6.31 6.92
N GLY A 35 -6.03 5.63 7.63
CA GLY A 35 -7.17 4.96 7.02
C GLY A 35 -8.12 5.89 6.24
N MET A 36 -8.24 7.16 6.63
CA MET A 36 -9.05 8.14 5.89
C MET A 36 -8.42 8.51 4.54
N GLU A 37 -7.10 8.69 4.51
CA GLU A 37 -6.36 8.92 3.27
C GLU A 37 -6.36 7.66 2.41
N ALA A 38 -6.32 6.47 3.01
CA ALA A 38 -6.43 5.20 2.30
C ALA A 38 -7.74 5.10 1.49
N LEU A 39 -8.87 5.57 2.03
CA LEU A 39 -10.14 5.59 1.31
C LEU A 39 -10.09 6.51 0.08
N ALA A 40 -9.45 7.67 0.18
CA ALA A 40 -9.28 8.59 -0.94
C ALA A 40 -8.39 7.97 -2.03
N LEU A 41 -7.22 7.45 -1.64
CA LEU A 41 -6.27 6.78 -2.53
C LEU A 41 -6.88 5.55 -3.20
N ALA A 42 -7.66 4.74 -2.47
CA ALA A 42 -8.33 3.56 -3.01
C ALA A 42 -9.36 3.92 -4.09
N ARG A 43 -10.08 5.05 -3.91
CA ARG A 43 -11.07 5.53 -4.90
C ARG A 43 -10.39 6.10 -6.14
N GLU A 44 -9.32 6.88 -5.95
CA GLU A 44 -8.59 7.56 -7.03
C GLU A 44 -7.77 6.57 -7.87
N HIS A 45 -6.96 5.73 -7.22
CA HIS A 45 -5.99 4.88 -7.92
C HIS A 45 -6.47 3.46 -8.16
N ARG A 46 -7.59 3.03 -7.55
CA ARG A 46 -8.19 1.70 -7.73
C ARG A 46 -7.15 0.56 -7.62
N PRO A 47 -6.45 0.44 -6.48
CA PRO A 47 -5.46 -0.62 -6.29
C PRO A 47 -6.11 -2.01 -6.40
N ASP A 48 -5.31 -3.00 -6.80
CA ASP A 48 -5.75 -4.39 -6.93
C ASP A 48 -5.88 -5.09 -5.56
N LEU A 49 -5.16 -4.58 -4.55
CA LEU A 49 -5.16 -5.08 -3.18
C LEU A 49 -4.95 -3.90 -2.20
N ILE A 50 -5.61 -3.95 -1.05
CA ILE A 50 -5.34 -3.06 0.08
C ILE A 50 -4.81 -3.92 1.23
N LEU A 51 -3.61 -3.61 1.72
CA LEU A 51 -3.00 -4.19 2.90
C LEU A 51 -3.11 -3.16 4.03
N MET A 52 -3.90 -3.47 5.04
CA MET A 52 -4.19 -2.56 6.14
C MET A 52 -3.79 -3.22 7.45
N ASP A 53 -2.88 -2.59 8.19
CA ASP A 53 -2.56 -3.03 9.54
C ASP A 53 -3.66 -2.58 10.53
N ILE A 54 -3.81 -3.32 11.64
CA ILE A 54 -4.90 -3.15 12.63
C ILE A 54 -4.56 -2.06 13.65
#